data_AF-Q7XJ77-F1
#
_entry.id   AF-Q7XJ77-F1
#
_cell.length_a   1.000
_cell.length_b   1.000
_cell.length_c   1.000
_cell.angle_alpha   90.00
_cell.angle_beta   90.00
_cell.angle_gamma   90.00
#
_symmetry.space_group_name_H-M   'P 1'
#
loop_
_entity.id
_entity.type
_entity.pdbx_description
1 polymer ?
#
loop_
_entity_poly.entity_id
_entity_poly.type
_entity_poly.pdbx_seq_one_letter_code
_entity_poly.pdbx_strand_id
1 'polypeptide(L)'
;HLYNDAQVKDHFEPKIWVCVSDDFDVFKISDIILQSMTKESKEYKDLDQLQMALTEKSKDKRFLLVLDDVWHEDDDDWEKLVLPFRSCAHG
;
A
#
# COMPACT_ATOMS: atom_id res chain seq x y z
N HIS A 1 0.64 2.13 -23.63
CA HIS A 1 -0.29 1.07 -24.11
C HIS A 1 0.27 -0.34 -23.78
N LEU A 2 0.53 -0.64 -22.49
CA LEU A 2 1.05 -1.96 -22.08
C LEU A 2 0.35 -2.56 -20.85
N TYR A 3 -0.48 -1.79 -20.14
CA TYR A 3 -1.03 -2.19 -18.83
C TYR A 3 -2.44 -2.79 -18.90
N ASN A 4 -3.04 -2.84 -20.10
CA ASN A 4 -4.42 -3.26 -20.30
C ASN A 4 -4.56 -4.71 -20.77
N ASP A 5 -3.48 -5.49 -20.71
CA ASP A 5 -3.53 -6.92 -20.98
C ASP A 5 -4.34 -7.63 -19.89
N ALA A 6 -5.45 -8.24 -20.30
CA ALA A 6 -6.38 -8.96 -19.43
C ALA A 6 -5.71 -10.07 -18.62
N GLN A 7 -4.56 -10.58 -19.06
CA GLN A 7 -3.80 -11.63 -18.37
C GLN A 7 -3.13 -11.17 -17.05
N VAL A 8 -2.76 -9.89 -16.93
CA VAL A 8 -2.20 -9.33 -15.68
C VAL A 8 -3.32 -8.92 -14.70
N LYS A 9 -4.57 -8.83 -15.18
CA LYS A 9 -5.74 -8.52 -14.32
C LYS A 9 -6.17 -9.71 -13.47
N ASP A 10 -5.96 -10.94 -13.93
CA ASP A 10 -6.45 -12.16 -13.25
C ASP A 10 -5.52 -12.71 -12.17
N HIS A 11 -4.28 -12.22 -12.06
CA HIS A 11 -3.28 -12.81 -11.15
C HIS A 11 -3.04 -12.00 -9.87
N PHE A 12 -3.45 -10.73 -9.86
CA PHE A 12 -3.23 -9.80 -8.74
C PHE A 12 -4.54 -9.08 -8.43
N GLU A 13 -5.34 -9.68 -7.57
CA GLU A 13 -6.46 -9.01 -6.92
C GLU A 13 -6.14 -8.96 -5.42
N PRO A 14 -5.88 -7.77 -4.84
CA PRO A 14 -6.21 -6.41 -5.32
C PRO A 14 -5.07 -5.64 -6.04
N LYS A 15 -5.46 -4.70 -6.92
CA LYS A 15 -4.58 -3.64 -7.45
C LYS A 15 -4.90 -2.32 -6.75
N ILE A 16 -3.89 -1.70 -6.15
CA ILE A 16 -4.04 -0.50 -5.33
C ILE A 16 -3.24 0.62 -6.01
N TRP A 17 -3.92 1.71 -6.35
CA TRP A 17 -3.33 2.89 -6.96
C TRP A 17 -3.46 4.06 -5.99
N VAL A 18 -2.33 4.63 -5.58
CA VAL A 18 -2.31 5.84 -4.76
C VAL A 18 -1.64 6.94 -5.57
N CYS A 19 -2.37 8.02 -5.79
CA CYS A 19 -1.83 9.25 -6.37
C CYS A 19 -1.29 10.11 -5.21
N VAL A 20 0.02 10.36 -5.21
CA VAL A 20 0.67 11.18 -4.18
C VAL A 20 0.84 12.57 -4.78
N SER A 21 -0.20 13.42 -4.67
CA SER A 21 -0.26 14.64 -5.48
C SER A 21 0.68 15.76 -5.01
N ASP A 22 0.91 15.95 -3.71
CA ASP A 22 1.72 17.10 -3.21
C ASP A 22 2.40 16.87 -1.84
N ASP A 23 1.76 16.16 -0.90
CA ASP A 23 2.34 15.85 0.44
C ASP A 23 2.50 14.33 0.62
N PHE A 24 3.74 13.86 0.78
CA PHE A 24 4.02 12.47 1.14
C PHE A 24 3.66 12.24 2.62
N ASP A 25 2.40 11.93 2.89
CA ASP A 25 1.89 11.63 4.22
C ASP A 25 1.75 10.11 4.40
N VAL A 26 2.71 9.51 5.13
CA VAL A 26 2.77 8.07 5.37
C VAL A 26 1.46 7.54 5.95
N PHE A 27 0.79 8.31 6.83
CA PHE A 27 -0.46 7.90 7.44
C PHE A 27 -1.58 7.85 6.41
N LYS A 28 -1.78 8.93 5.64
CA LYS A 28 -2.83 8.98 4.61
C LYS A 28 -2.63 7.92 3.54
N ILE A 29 -1.40 7.75 3.07
CA ILE A 29 -1.06 6.73 2.06
C ILE A 29 -1.34 5.33 2.62
N SER A 30 -0.89 5.03 3.84
CA SER A 30 -1.14 3.75 4.50
C SER A 30 -2.63 3.45 4.66
N ASP A 31 -3.43 4.46 5.00
CA ASP A 31 -4.87 4.33 5.20
C ASP A 31 -5.60 4.03 3.88
N ILE A 32 -5.27 4.77 2.82
CA ILE A 32 -5.80 4.52 1.46
C ILE A 32 -5.46 3.10 1.00
N ILE A 33 -4.23 2.63 1.24
CA ILE A 33 -3.81 1.27 0.87
C ILE A 33 -4.65 0.24 1.63
N LEU A 34 -4.78 0.40 2.94
CA LEU A 34 -5.51 -0.54 3.77
C LEU A 34 -6.99 -0.62 3.36
N GLN A 35 -7.64 0.53 3.21
CA GLN A 35 -9.04 0.61 2.77
C GLN A 35 -9.24 -0.01 1.39
N SER A 36 -8.29 0.21 0.47
CA SER A 36 -8.33 -0.42 -0.87
C SER A 36 -8.17 -1.95 -0.80
N MET A 37 -7.37 -2.45 0.14
CA MET A 37 -7.09 -3.88 0.32
C MET A 37 -8.19 -4.65 1.06
N THR A 38 -8.85 -4.00 2.03
CA THR A 38 -9.91 -4.63 2.86
C THR A 38 -11.31 -4.31 2.35
N LYS A 39 -11.49 -3.21 1.61
CA LYS A 39 -12.79 -2.59 1.32
C LYS A 39 -13.56 -2.22 2.59
N GLU A 40 -12.88 -2.10 3.72
CA GLU A 40 -13.44 -1.70 5.01
C GLU A 40 -13.09 -0.24 5.28
N SER A 41 -14.07 0.58 5.64
CA SER A 41 -13.86 1.94 6.13
C SER A 41 -13.64 1.90 7.66
N LYS A 42 -12.41 1.64 8.07
CA LYS A 42 -12.00 1.70 9.48
C LYS A 42 -11.03 2.85 9.69
N GLU A 43 -11.37 3.72 10.63
CA GLU A 43 -10.48 4.81 11.02
C GLU A 43 -9.45 4.32 12.04
N TYR A 44 -8.20 4.71 11.83
CA TYR A 44 -7.08 4.47 12.73
C TYR A 44 -6.68 5.77 13.40
N LYS A 45 -6.26 5.70 14.67
CA LYS A 45 -5.92 6.90 15.46
C LYS A 45 -4.45 7.28 15.38
N ASP A 46 -3.61 6.33 15.01
CA ASP A 46 -2.16 6.47 14.95
C ASP A 46 -1.58 5.56 13.86
N LEU A 47 -0.36 5.90 13.43
CA LEU A 47 0.33 5.19 12.35
C LEU A 47 0.67 3.75 12.74
N ASP A 48 1.00 3.50 14.01
CA ASP A 48 1.41 2.16 14.48
C ASP A 48 0.27 1.15 14.35
N GLN A 49 -0.94 1.50 14.80
CA GLN A 49 -2.13 0.65 14.65
C GLN A 49 -2.46 0.38 13.18
N LEU A 50 -2.29 1.39 12.33
CA LEU A 50 -2.54 1.29 10.90
C LEU A 50 -1.51 0.36 10.22
N GLN A 51 -0.24 0.49 10.57
CA GLN A 51 0.86 -0.32 10.07
C GLN A 51 0.76 -1.79 10.52
N MET A 52 0.34 -2.03 11.76
CA MET A 52 0.03 -3.38 12.25
C MET A 52 -1.10 -4.02 11.43
N ALA A 53 -2.19 -3.29 11.21
CA ALA A 53 -3.32 -3.80 10.43
C ALA A 53 -2.93 -4.05 8.96
N LEU A 54 -2.14 -3.16 8.36
CA LEU A 54 -1.57 -3.38 7.03
C LEU A 54 -0.75 -4.66 6.97
N THR A 55 0.14 -4.89 7.94
CA THR A 55 0.98 -6.09 8.03
C THR A 55 0.14 -7.36 8.11
N GLU A 56 -0.87 -7.38 8.98
CA GLU A 56 -1.76 -8.53 9.13
C GLU A 56 -2.57 -8.82 7.85
N LYS A 57 -3.07 -7.77 7.19
CA LYS A 57 -3.91 -7.91 6.00
C LYS A 57 -3.10 -8.20 4.73
N SER A 58 -1.82 -7.82 4.70
CA SER A 58 -0.91 -8.05 3.56
C SER A 58 -0.25 -9.43 3.59
N LYS A 59 -0.06 -10.02 4.78
CA LYS A 59 0.73 -11.25 5.01
C LYS A 59 0.44 -12.42 4.07
N ASP A 60 -0.82 -12.63 3.71
CA ASP A 60 -1.25 -13.76 2.88
C ASP A 60 -1.87 -13.31 1.54
N LYS A 61 -1.68 -12.04 1.16
CA LYS A 61 -2.25 -11.46 -0.05
C LYS A 61 -1.17 -11.10 -1.06
N ARG A 62 -1.36 -11.55 -2.30
CA ARG A 62 -0.62 -11.01 -3.45
C ARG A 62 -1.39 -9.81 -4.00
N PHE A 63 -0.84 -8.63 -3.79
CA PHE A 63 -1.40 -7.37 -4.31
C PHE A 63 -0.34 -6.63 -5.14
N LEU A 64 -0.82 -5.74 -6.00
CA LEU A 64 0.03 -4.81 -6.73
C LEU A 64 -0.21 -3.40 -6.20
N LEU A 65 0.81 -2.79 -5.61
CA LEU A 65 0.79 -1.40 -5.18
C LEU A 65 1.53 -0.54 -6.19
N VAL A 66 0.85 0.46 -6.74
CA VAL A 66 1.44 1.49 -7.61
C VAL A 66 1.27 2.84 -6.93
N LEU A 67 2.39 3.51 -6.70
CA LEU A 67 2.44 4.89 -6.19
C LEU A 67 2.81 5.78 -7.37
N ASP A 68 1.87 6.57 -7.84
CA ASP A 68 2.07 7.49 -8.96
C ASP A 68 2.42 8.89 -8.41
N ASP A 69 3.37 9.55 -9.07
CA ASP A 69 3.87 10.90 -8.73
C ASP A 69 4.62 11.06 -7.39
N VAL A 70 5.41 10.05 -7.00
CA VAL A 70 6.26 10.14 -5.79
C VAL A 70 7.48 11.03 -6.04
N TRP A 71 7.44 12.25 -5.49
CA TRP A 71 8.56 13.22 -5.45
C TRP A 71 9.14 13.39 -4.05
N HIS A 72 9.24 12.32 -3.26
CA HIS A 72 9.71 12.39 -1.88
C HIS A 72 11.22 12.14 -1.79
N GLU A 73 11.94 13.04 -1.11
CA GLU A 73 13.39 12.98 -0.92
C GLU A 73 13.80 12.30 0.41
N ASP A 74 12.84 11.96 1.27
CA ASP A 74 13.11 11.43 2.62
C ASP A 74 12.99 9.89 2.65
N ASP A 75 14.14 9.23 2.73
CA ASP A 75 14.26 7.76 2.79
C ASP A 75 13.57 7.15 4.03
N ASP A 76 13.51 7.87 5.16
CA ASP A 76 12.92 7.36 6.41
C ASP A 76 11.40 7.16 6.30
N ASP A 77 10.71 8.10 5.66
CA ASP A 77 9.26 8.01 5.47
C ASP A 77 8.88 6.96 4.43
N TRP A 78 9.71 6.82 3.38
CA TRP A 78 9.59 5.71 2.44
C TRP A 78 9.76 4.37 3.15
N GLU A 79 10.77 4.24 4.01
CA GLU A 79 11.01 3.01 4.77
C GLU A 79 9.83 2.67 5.69
N LYS A 80 9.29 3.64 6.42
CA LYS A 80 8.08 3.46 7.24
C LYS A 80 6.88 3.01 6.41
N LEU A 81 6.70 3.57 5.20
CA LEU A 81 5.60 3.17 4.33
C LEU A 81 5.72 1.71 3.89
N VAL A 82 6.93 1.25 3.54
CA VAL A 82 7.13 -0.10 2.99
C VAL A 82 7.30 -1.19 4.07
N LEU A 83 7.58 -0.80 5.31
CA LEU A 83 7.82 -1.72 6.43
C LEU A 83 6.75 -2.83 6.59
N PRO A 84 5.43 -2.54 6.50
CA PRO A 84 4.39 -3.56 6.65
C PRO A 84 4.43 -4.65 5.58
N PHE A 85 5.02 -4.34 4.42
CA PHE A 85 5.06 -5.24 3.27
C PHE A 85 6.35 -6.07 3.25
N ARG A 86 7.41 -5.63 3.92
CA ARG A 86 8.70 -6.36 4.01
C ARG A 86 8.60 -7.63 4.86
N SER A 87 7.66 -7.70 5.79
CA SER A 87 7.38 -8.89 6.61
C SER A 87 6.83 -10.09 5.81
N CYS A 88 6.62 -9.96 4.50
CA CYS A 88 6.11 -11.01 3.62
C CYS A 88 7.17 -11.95 3.03
N ALA A 89 8.44 -11.91 3.47
CA ALA A 89 9.48 -12.82 2.97
C ALA A 89 10.29 -13.49 4.11
N HIS A 90 9.75 -14.59 4.64
CA HIS A 90 10.58 -15.77 4.87
C HIS A 90 10.07 -16.85 3.92
N GLY A 91 10.75 -16.98 2.77
CA GLY A 91 10.73 -18.18 1.95
C GLY A 91 11.98 -18.99 2.23
#